data_AF-A0A6A5S7R2-F1
#
_entry.id   AF-A0A6A5S7R2-F1
#
_cell.length_a   1.000
_cell.length_b   1.000
_cell.length_c   1.000
_cell.angle_alpha   90.00
_cell.angle_beta   90.00
_cell.angle_gamma   90.00
#
_symmetry.space_group_name_H-M   'P 1'
#
loop_
_entity.id
_entity.type
_entity.pdbx_description
1 polymer ?
#
loop_
_entity_poly.entity_id
_entity_poly.type
_entity_poly.pdbx_seq_one_letter_code
_entity_poly.pdbx_strand_id
1 'polypeptide(L)'
;MRLKLDKKRQGQYDDPGPIRDRLFEDSYQHQGTELDDCKDCCDADYTISRFERGEPATRPTDEPSVHFGNIASSNQLQISAVERHRVHLEHEAICFEMEAAGVMEEHPCVVIRGICDYADSHKNKGWQNYAAATAAAYAKGLLSMIPAIDVTDNGKTANASSHQPATHSPNVTFGSQNSGQQAGVINGGVHGAVFGRR
;
A
#
# COMPACT_ATOMS: atom_id res chain seq x y z
N MET A 1 -17.45 -8.97 4.67
CA MET A 1 -17.61 -7.65 5.32
C MET A 1 -18.74 -6.86 4.66
N ARG A 2 -18.78 -6.83 3.32
CA ARG A 2 -19.82 -6.20 2.47
C ARG A 2 -21.27 -6.63 2.75
N LEU A 3 -21.52 -7.93 2.99
CA LEU A 3 -22.88 -8.46 3.27
C LEU A 3 -23.53 -7.94 4.56
N LYS A 4 -22.77 -7.31 5.47
CA LYS A 4 -23.29 -6.72 6.72
C LYS A 4 -23.64 -5.24 6.59
N LEU A 5 -23.36 -4.62 5.44
CA LEU A 5 -23.68 -3.22 5.14
C LEU A 5 -25.07 -3.13 4.51
N ASP A 6 -25.78 -2.00 4.69
CA ASP A 6 -26.99 -1.72 3.92
C ASP A 6 -26.68 -1.53 2.44
N LYS A 7 -27.69 -1.72 1.58
CA LYS A 7 -27.52 -1.67 0.11
C LYS A 7 -26.92 -0.35 -0.40
N LYS A 8 -27.21 0.79 0.24
CA LYS A 8 -26.70 2.11 -0.16
C LYS A 8 -25.21 2.24 0.17
N ARG A 9 -24.77 1.64 1.27
CA ARG A 9 -23.36 1.59 1.67
C ARG A 9 -22.58 0.52 0.92
N GLN A 10 -23.19 -0.60 0.56
CA GLN A 10 -22.53 -1.67 -0.20
C GLN A 10 -21.90 -1.13 -1.48
N GLY A 11 -22.68 -0.41 -2.30
CA GLY A 11 -22.20 0.14 -3.59
C GLY A 11 -21.02 1.12 -3.49
N GLN A 12 -20.75 1.69 -2.31
CA GLN A 12 -19.61 2.59 -2.11
C GLN A 12 -18.27 1.86 -2.03
N TYR A 13 -18.29 0.55 -1.75
CA TYR A 13 -17.10 -0.30 -1.61
C TYR A 13 -16.95 -1.27 -2.79
N ASP A 14 -17.75 -1.11 -3.84
CA ASP A 14 -17.69 -1.90 -5.05
C ASP A 14 -16.46 -1.50 -5.87
N ASP A 15 -15.93 -2.42 -6.68
CA ASP A 15 -14.91 -2.09 -7.67
C ASP A 15 -15.43 -0.96 -8.57
N PRO A 16 -14.78 0.22 -8.61
CA PRO A 16 -15.18 1.32 -9.47
C PRO A 16 -15.16 0.95 -10.97
N GLY A 17 -14.45 -0.11 -11.35
CA GLY A 17 -14.37 -0.66 -12.69
C GLY A 17 -13.28 -0.03 -13.56
N PRO A 18 -12.95 -0.66 -14.70
CA PRO A 18 -11.79 -0.29 -15.52
C PRO A 18 -11.86 1.13 -16.09
N ILE A 19 -13.07 1.64 -16.37
CA ILE A 19 -13.28 3.01 -16.89
C ILE A 19 -12.83 4.09 -15.87
N ARG A 20 -12.80 3.73 -14.58
CA ARG A 20 -12.38 4.59 -13.49
C ARG A 20 -10.92 4.34 -13.08
N ASP A 21 -10.23 3.35 -13.66
CA ASP A 21 -8.80 3.10 -13.46
C ASP A 21 -7.98 3.96 -14.43
N ARG A 22 -7.83 5.24 -14.08
CA ARG A 22 -7.20 6.26 -14.93
C ARG A 22 -5.76 6.53 -14.47
N LEU A 23 -4.79 6.07 -15.25
CA LEU A 23 -3.42 6.55 -15.17
C LEU A 23 -3.24 7.63 -16.24
N PHE A 24 -2.82 8.82 -15.85
CA PHE A 24 -2.50 9.89 -16.79
C PHE A 24 -1.06 9.76 -17.30
N GLU A 25 -0.79 10.33 -18.47
CA GLU A 25 0.58 10.52 -18.96
C GLU A 25 1.40 11.34 -17.96
N ASP A 26 2.67 10.97 -17.75
CA ASP A 26 3.54 11.65 -16.77
C ASP A 26 3.77 13.14 -17.11
N SER A 27 3.63 13.54 -18.37
CA SER A 27 3.73 14.92 -18.86
C SER A 27 2.43 15.72 -18.73
N TYR A 28 1.29 15.06 -18.49
CA TYR A 28 0.00 15.72 -18.41
C TYR A 28 -0.14 16.47 -17.08
N GLN A 29 -0.45 17.76 -17.18
CA GLN A 29 -0.60 18.62 -16.00
C GLN A 29 -2.03 18.55 -15.48
N HIS A 30 -2.15 18.34 -14.17
CA HIS A 30 -3.43 18.41 -13.48
C HIS A 30 -4.04 19.81 -13.62
N GLN A 31 -5.31 19.88 -14.04
CA GLN A 31 -5.98 21.15 -14.34
C GLN A 31 -6.72 21.77 -13.15
N GLY A 32 -6.89 21.01 -12.06
CA GLY A 32 -7.46 21.50 -10.80
C GLY A 32 -6.39 21.76 -9.73
N THR A 33 -6.84 21.94 -8.50
CA THR A 33 -5.99 21.93 -7.31
C THR A 33 -5.59 20.51 -6.93
N GLU A 34 -4.52 20.34 -6.15
CA GLU A 34 -4.04 19.02 -5.68
C GLU A 34 -5.07 18.23 -4.86
N LEU A 35 -6.15 18.89 -4.43
CA LEU A 35 -7.23 18.31 -3.66
C LEU A 35 -8.43 17.88 -4.53
N ASP A 36 -8.48 18.26 -5.80
CA ASP A 36 -9.62 17.99 -6.66
C ASP A 36 -9.60 16.53 -7.18
N ASP A 37 -10.79 16.00 -7.46
CA ASP A 37 -10.94 14.68 -8.08
C ASP A 37 -10.80 14.85 -9.60
N CYS A 38 -9.87 14.14 -10.23
CA CYS A 38 -9.51 14.36 -11.63
C CYS A 38 -10.65 14.10 -12.59
N LYS A 39 -11.66 13.32 -12.19
CA LYS A 39 -12.84 13.08 -13.02
C LYS A 39 -13.56 14.38 -13.43
N ASP A 40 -13.42 15.44 -12.63
CA ASP A 40 -14.16 16.69 -12.80
C ASP A 40 -13.34 17.78 -13.52
N CYS A 41 -12.01 17.66 -13.57
CA CYS A 41 -11.12 18.70 -14.09
C CYS A 41 -10.14 18.24 -15.17
N CYS A 42 -9.85 16.94 -15.32
CA CYS A 42 -8.82 16.44 -16.23
C CYS A 42 -9.41 15.70 -17.44
N ASP A 43 -8.74 15.84 -18.57
CA ASP A 43 -9.14 15.25 -19.84
C ASP A 43 -8.73 13.78 -19.90
N ALA A 44 -9.73 12.90 -20.05
CA ALA A 44 -9.54 11.46 -20.08
C ALA A 44 -8.75 10.98 -21.32
N ASP A 45 -8.62 11.79 -22.36
CA ASP A 45 -7.86 11.44 -23.57
C ASP A 45 -6.35 11.34 -23.30
N TYR A 46 -5.86 11.96 -22.22
CA TYR A 46 -4.46 11.84 -21.76
C TYR A 46 -4.26 10.67 -20.80
N THR A 47 -5.20 9.74 -20.73
CA THR A 47 -5.04 8.52 -19.93
C THR A 47 -4.32 7.44 -20.73
N ILE A 48 -3.32 6.82 -20.11
CA ILE A 48 -2.61 5.68 -20.68
C ILE A 48 -3.53 4.46 -20.60
N SER A 49 -3.85 3.89 -21.76
CA SER A 49 -4.59 2.64 -21.85
C SER A 49 -3.87 1.55 -21.04
N ARG A 50 -4.59 0.98 -20.08
CA ARG A 50 -4.12 -0.17 -19.31
C ARG A 50 -4.60 -1.50 -19.89
N PHE A 51 -5.15 -1.50 -21.11
CA PHE A 51 -5.67 -2.71 -21.76
C PHE A 51 -4.60 -3.79 -21.92
N GLU A 52 -3.33 -3.39 -22.11
CA GLU A 52 -2.19 -4.32 -22.19
C GLU A 52 -1.94 -5.11 -20.89
N ARG A 53 -2.54 -4.72 -19.75
CA ARG A 53 -2.53 -5.56 -18.55
C ARG A 53 -3.32 -6.87 -18.74
N GLY A 54 -4.08 -7.05 -19.83
CA GLY A 54 -4.76 -8.30 -20.20
C GLY A 54 -5.79 -8.78 -19.18
N GLU A 55 -6.02 -10.10 -19.09
CA GLU A 55 -6.80 -10.74 -18.03
C GLU A 55 -6.42 -10.24 -16.61
N PRO A 56 -5.14 -9.98 -16.26
CA PRO A 56 -4.75 -9.35 -14.99
C PRO A 56 -5.31 -7.95 -14.70
N ALA A 57 -5.82 -7.21 -15.69
CA ALA A 57 -6.54 -5.96 -15.47
C ALA A 57 -8.01 -6.18 -15.09
N THR A 58 -8.56 -7.35 -15.40
CA THR A 58 -9.86 -7.75 -14.88
C THR A 58 -9.71 -8.06 -13.40
N ARG A 59 -10.59 -7.49 -12.58
CA ARG A 59 -10.62 -7.70 -11.14
C ARG A 59 -11.90 -8.50 -10.87
N PRO A 60 -11.83 -9.83 -10.78
CA PRO A 60 -13.00 -10.62 -10.44
C PRO A 60 -13.54 -10.14 -9.09
N THR A 61 -14.86 -10.18 -8.96
CA THR A 61 -15.49 -9.75 -7.70
C THR A 61 -14.97 -10.63 -6.56
N ASP A 62 -14.52 -9.99 -5.48
CA ASP A 62 -13.97 -10.64 -4.29
C ASP A 62 -12.61 -11.35 -4.48
N GLU A 63 -11.92 -11.16 -5.61
CA GLU A 63 -10.57 -11.71 -5.87
C GLU A 63 -9.53 -10.60 -6.13
N PRO A 64 -9.11 -9.86 -5.08
CA PRO A 64 -8.09 -8.83 -5.24
C PRO A 64 -6.70 -9.43 -5.45
N SER A 65 -5.92 -8.84 -6.36
CA SER A 65 -4.50 -9.15 -6.52
C SER A 65 -3.69 -8.66 -5.31
N VAL A 66 -2.77 -9.51 -4.84
CA VAL A 66 -1.88 -9.19 -3.71
C VAL A 66 -0.45 -9.06 -4.22
N HIS A 67 0.20 -7.95 -3.90
CA HIS A 67 1.58 -7.65 -4.28
C HIS A 67 2.43 -7.49 -3.02
N PHE A 68 3.66 -8.01 -3.06
CA PHE A 68 4.64 -7.88 -1.99
C PHE A 68 5.81 -7.03 -2.49
N GLY A 69 6.28 -6.09 -1.67
CA GLY A 69 7.38 -5.21 -2.03
C GLY A 69 7.51 -4.04 -1.06
N ASN A 70 8.43 -3.13 -1.38
CA ASN A 70 8.74 -1.99 -0.54
C ASN A 70 7.62 -0.95 -0.57
N ILE A 71 7.20 -0.48 0.61
CA ILE A 71 6.21 0.59 0.77
C ILE A 71 6.98 1.85 1.17
N ALA A 72 6.93 2.89 0.35
CA ALA A 72 7.56 4.17 0.64
C ALA A 72 6.67 5.00 1.57
N SER A 73 7.22 5.40 2.73
CA SER A 73 6.52 6.19 3.75
C SER A 73 7.04 7.62 3.79
N SER A 74 6.15 8.62 3.83
CA SER A 74 6.53 10.03 3.92
C SER A 74 5.48 10.86 4.66
N ASN A 75 5.87 11.95 5.32
CA ASN A 75 4.92 12.90 5.88
C ASN A 75 4.30 13.84 4.83
N GLN A 76 4.72 13.73 3.56
CA GLN A 76 4.17 14.48 2.44
C GLN A 76 3.44 13.55 1.48
N LEU A 77 2.34 14.06 0.92
CA LEU A 77 1.60 13.35 -0.11
C LEU A 77 2.43 13.30 -1.40
N GLN A 78 2.62 12.10 -1.94
CA GLN A 78 3.27 11.94 -3.23
C GLN A 78 2.34 12.38 -4.36
N ILE A 79 2.70 13.48 -5.03
CA ILE A 79 1.91 14.13 -6.10
C ILE A 79 2.69 14.32 -7.41
N SER A 80 3.88 13.73 -7.53
CA SER A 80 4.73 13.87 -8.71
C SER A 80 5.03 12.51 -9.31
N ALA A 81 4.58 12.29 -10.55
CA ALA A 81 4.87 11.08 -11.31
C ALA A 81 6.39 10.87 -11.50
N VAL A 82 7.14 11.96 -11.68
CA VAL A 82 8.60 11.96 -11.82
C VAL A 82 9.28 11.47 -10.54
N GLU A 83 8.91 12.05 -9.39
CA GLU A 83 9.48 11.64 -8.10
C GLU A 83 9.06 10.21 -7.75
N ARG A 84 7.84 9.80 -8.09
CA ARG A 84 7.35 8.43 -7.90
C ARG A 84 8.24 7.45 -8.67
N HIS A 85 8.52 7.76 -9.93
CA HIS A 85 9.37 6.93 -10.76
C HIS A 85 10.82 6.89 -10.24
N ARG A 86 11.37 8.03 -9.81
CA ARG A 86 12.71 8.10 -9.19
C ARG A 86 12.80 7.20 -7.95
N VAL A 87 11.85 7.31 -7.01
CA VAL A 87 11.80 6.51 -5.78
C VAL A 87 11.60 5.02 -6.10
N HIS A 88 10.78 4.69 -7.09
CA HIS A 88 10.64 3.31 -7.56
C HIS A 88 11.96 2.74 -8.07
N LEU A 89 12.70 3.47 -8.90
CA LEU A 89 13.99 3.00 -9.43
C LEU A 89 15.06 2.88 -8.34
N GLU A 90 15.05 3.77 -7.34
CA GLU A 90 16.07 3.81 -6.29
C GLU A 90 15.83 2.78 -5.18
N HIS A 91 14.56 2.55 -4.82
CA HIS A 91 14.18 1.77 -3.65
C HIS A 91 13.25 0.60 -3.95
N GLU A 92 12.96 0.34 -5.23
CA GLU A 92 12.01 -0.70 -5.67
C GLU A 92 10.64 -0.55 -4.99
N ALA A 93 10.27 0.70 -4.65
CA ALA A 93 9.02 1.02 -3.99
C ALA A 93 7.85 0.68 -4.92
N ILE A 94 6.88 -0.08 -4.41
CA ILE A 94 5.69 -0.50 -5.16
C ILE A 94 4.45 0.34 -4.83
N CYS A 95 4.45 1.04 -3.69
CA CYS A 95 3.41 1.99 -3.32
C CYS A 95 3.92 3.06 -2.34
N PHE A 96 3.11 4.09 -2.16
CA PHE A 96 3.40 5.27 -1.34
C PHE A 96 2.29 5.48 -0.33
N GLU A 97 2.64 5.84 0.90
CA GLU A 97 1.71 6.12 1.98
C GLU A 97 2.35 7.05 3.03
N MET A 98 1.61 7.42 4.09
CA MET A 98 2.04 8.51 4.98
C MET A 98 2.14 8.15 6.47
N GLU A 99 1.83 6.92 6.89
CA GLU A 99 1.66 6.62 8.32
C GLU A 99 2.52 5.46 8.83
N ALA A 100 2.88 4.50 7.99
CA ALA A 100 3.41 3.21 8.43
C ALA A 100 4.77 3.32 9.11
N ALA A 101 5.68 4.19 8.63
CA ALA A 101 7.01 4.33 9.21
C ALA A 101 6.98 4.68 10.70
N GLY A 102 6.06 5.54 11.13
CA GLY A 102 5.94 5.92 12.55
C GLY A 102 5.47 4.77 13.43
N VAL A 103 4.53 3.94 12.94
CA VAL A 103 4.02 2.79 13.70
C VAL A 103 5.07 1.67 13.77
N MET A 104 5.82 1.46 12.69
CA MET A 104 6.84 0.42 12.59
C MET A 104 8.04 0.66 13.52
N GLU A 105 8.35 1.92 13.85
CA GLU A 105 9.43 2.25 14.79
C GLU A 105 9.13 1.77 16.22
N GLU A 106 7.86 1.82 16.62
CA GLU A 106 7.44 1.48 17.98
C GLU A 106 7.00 0.01 18.12
N HIS A 107 6.53 -0.61 17.04
CA HIS A 107 5.89 -1.92 17.10
C HIS A 107 6.25 -2.84 15.91
N PRO A 108 6.64 -4.11 16.17
CA PRO A 108 6.71 -5.12 15.13
C PRO A 108 5.33 -5.28 14.47
N CYS A 109 5.22 -4.93 13.19
CA CYS A 109 3.95 -4.97 12.48
C CYS A 109 4.13 -5.33 11.00
N VAL A 110 3.00 -5.69 10.38
CA VAL A 110 2.88 -5.90 8.93
C VAL A 110 1.99 -4.80 8.39
N VAL A 111 2.46 -4.12 7.33
CA VAL A 111 1.73 -3.04 6.68
C VAL A 111 0.94 -3.61 5.51
N ILE A 112 -0.36 -3.35 5.48
CA ILE A 112 -1.27 -3.76 4.40
C ILE A 112 -1.92 -2.49 3.84
N ARG A 113 -1.71 -2.23 2.54
CA ARG A 113 -2.28 -1.07 1.85
C ARG A 113 -3.15 -1.52 0.68
N GLY A 114 -4.29 -0.86 0.53
CA GLY A 114 -5.09 -0.92 -0.68
C GLY A 114 -4.67 0.24 -1.60
N ILE A 115 -4.60 -0.02 -2.90
CA ILE A 115 -4.19 0.99 -3.89
C ILE A 115 -5.41 1.81 -4.32
N CYS A 116 -5.32 3.14 -4.18
CA CYS A 116 -6.42 4.05 -4.49
C CYS A 116 -6.07 5.13 -5.53
N ASP A 117 -4.80 5.37 -5.80
CA ASP A 117 -4.36 6.26 -6.88
C ASP A 117 -2.96 5.84 -7.36
N TYR A 118 -2.40 6.61 -8.30
CA TYR A 118 -1.12 6.34 -8.94
C TYR A 118 0.05 7.11 -8.33
N ALA A 119 -0.11 7.71 -7.14
CA ALA A 119 0.94 8.51 -6.50
C ALA A 119 1.50 9.61 -7.42
N ASP A 120 0.61 10.28 -8.15
CA ASP A 120 0.89 11.46 -8.94
C ASP A 120 -0.10 12.57 -8.57
N SER A 121 -0.11 13.64 -9.35
CA SER A 121 -0.98 14.80 -9.14
C SER A 121 -2.45 14.46 -9.38
N HIS A 122 -2.77 13.29 -9.94
CA HIS A 122 -4.11 12.94 -10.36
C HIS A 122 -4.83 12.08 -9.31
N LYS A 123 -5.61 12.74 -8.44
CA LYS A 123 -6.38 12.04 -7.40
C LYS A 123 -7.57 11.30 -7.98
N ASN A 124 -7.79 10.09 -7.47
CA ASN A 124 -8.88 9.22 -7.85
C ASN A 124 -9.71 8.78 -6.64
N LYS A 125 -10.48 9.73 -6.08
CA LYS A 125 -11.19 9.55 -4.81
C LYS A 125 -12.20 8.41 -4.83
N GLY A 126 -12.71 8.06 -6.02
CA GLY A 126 -13.64 6.94 -6.20
C GLY A 126 -13.10 5.58 -5.75
N TRP A 127 -11.78 5.40 -5.69
CA TRP A 127 -11.15 4.12 -5.31
C TRP A 127 -10.89 3.97 -3.82
N GLN A 128 -10.91 5.05 -3.03
CA GLN A 128 -10.47 5.01 -1.63
C GLN A 128 -11.27 4.00 -0.79
N ASN A 129 -12.59 3.97 -0.95
CA ASN A 129 -13.46 3.04 -0.23
C ASN A 129 -13.18 1.59 -0.61
N TYR A 130 -13.13 1.29 -1.91
CA TYR A 130 -12.81 -0.05 -2.42
C TYR A 130 -11.42 -0.52 -1.92
N ALA A 131 -10.41 0.35 -2.03
CA ALA A 131 -9.05 0.08 -1.57
C ALA A 131 -9.00 -0.22 -0.06
N ALA A 132 -9.64 0.62 0.75
CA ALA A 132 -9.71 0.44 2.20
C ALA A 132 -10.43 -0.85 2.59
N ALA A 133 -11.56 -1.16 1.95
CA ALA A 133 -12.30 -2.40 2.21
C ALA A 133 -11.50 -3.63 1.81
N THR A 134 -10.78 -3.57 0.68
CA THR A 134 -9.91 -4.65 0.21
C THR A 134 -8.76 -4.92 1.19
N ALA A 135 -8.07 -3.88 1.64
CA ALA A 135 -7.01 -3.99 2.64
C ALA A 135 -7.52 -4.57 3.96
N ALA A 136 -8.67 -4.10 4.45
CA ALA A 136 -9.30 -4.61 5.67
C ALA A 136 -9.74 -6.07 5.54
N ALA A 137 -10.28 -6.46 4.37
CA ALA A 137 -10.67 -7.84 4.10
C ALA A 137 -9.45 -8.78 4.09
N TYR A 138 -8.36 -8.37 3.44
CA TYR A 138 -7.11 -9.13 3.44
C TYR A 138 -6.52 -9.25 4.85
N ALA A 139 -6.45 -8.14 5.60
CA ALA A 139 -5.97 -8.14 6.98
C ALA A 139 -6.78 -9.09 7.87
N LYS A 140 -8.11 -9.08 7.74
CA LYS A 140 -8.98 -10.01 8.47
C LYS A 140 -8.68 -11.48 8.10
N GLY A 141 -8.50 -11.77 6.81
CA GLY A 141 -8.14 -13.10 6.33
C GLY A 141 -6.80 -13.55 6.90
N LEU A 142 -5.78 -12.68 6.83
CA LEU A 142 -4.45 -12.94 7.38
C LEU A 142 -4.50 -13.24 8.89
N LEU A 143 -5.18 -12.40 9.66
CA LEU A 143 -5.33 -12.61 11.11
C LEU A 143 -6.05 -13.91 11.45
N SER A 144 -6.97 -14.38 10.61
CA SER A 144 -7.65 -15.67 10.84
C SER A 144 -6.75 -16.90 10.63
N MET A 145 -5.62 -16.73 9.93
CA MET A 145 -4.62 -17.78 9.71
C MET A 145 -3.50 -17.76 10.76
N ILE A 146 -3.34 -16.65 11.49
CA ILE A 146 -2.34 -16.52 12.55
C ILE A 146 -2.94 -17.13 13.84
N PRO A 147 -2.29 -18.14 14.43
CA PRO A 147 -2.75 -18.70 15.72
C PRO A 147 -2.77 -17.60 16.79
N ALA A 148 -3.84 -17.56 17.57
CA ALA A 148 -3.86 -16.72 18.76
C ALA A 148 -2.80 -17.23 19.74
N ILE A 149 -1.84 -16.37 20.09
CA ILE A 149 -0.96 -16.63 21.22
C ILE A 149 -1.74 -16.20 22.46
N ASP A 150 -2.11 -17.15 23.31
CA ASP A 150 -2.68 -16.84 24.62
C ASP A 150 -1.63 -16.09 25.44
N VAL A 151 -1.81 -14.79 25.63
CA VAL A 151 -0.99 -13.95 26.51
C VAL A 151 -1.39 -14.16 27.98
N THR A 152 -1.70 -15.40 28.35
CA THR A 152 -1.97 -15.80 29.74
C THR A 152 -0.81 -16.60 30.27
N ASP A 153 0.41 -16.06 30.20
CA ASP A 153 1.46 -16.43 31.15
C ASP A 153 2.49 -15.31 31.34
N ASN A 154 2.02 -14.17 31.85
CA ASN A 154 2.91 -13.23 32.55
C ASN A 154 2.84 -13.55 34.05
N GLY A 155 3.37 -14.73 34.40
CA GLY A 155 3.53 -15.22 35.75
C GLY A 155 5.00 -15.46 36.11
N LYS A 156 5.66 -14.41 36.62
CA LYS A 156 6.87 -14.43 37.48
C LYS A 156 8.23 -14.58 36.78
N THR A 157 9.04 -13.55 36.98
CA THR A 157 10.50 -13.60 37.04
C THR A 157 11.00 -14.79 37.87
N ALA A 158 11.69 -15.74 37.24
CA ALA A 158 12.69 -16.58 37.89
C ALA A 158 13.62 -17.21 36.84
N ASN A 159 14.92 -16.95 36.97
CA ASN A 159 15.99 -17.67 36.27
C ASN A 159 15.85 -19.18 36.48
N ALA A 160 15.87 -19.97 35.39
CA ALA A 160 16.50 -21.30 35.37
C ALA A 160 16.60 -21.81 33.93
N SER A 161 17.83 -22.16 33.52
CA SER A 161 18.14 -22.91 32.31
C SER A 161 17.47 -24.30 32.33
N SER A 162 16.79 -24.69 31.25
CA SER A 162 16.85 -26.05 30.66
C SER A 162 15.87 -26.21 29.49
N HIS A 163 16.34 -26.98 28.51
CA HIS A 163 15.70 -27.51 27.29
C HIS A 163 14.21 -27.23 27.00
N GLN A 164 13.95 -26.55 25.87
CA GLN A 164 12.64 -26.55 25.23
C GLN A 164 12.51 -27.71 24.21
N PRO A 165 11.39 -28.45 24.20
CA PRO A 165 11.02 -29.30 23.07
C PRO A 165 10.49 -28.41 21.92
N ALA A 166 10.88 -28.74 20.70
CA ALA A 166 10.52 -27.98 19.50
C ALA A 166 9.00 -27.92 19.30
N THR A 167 8.41 -26.75 19.55
CA THR A 167 7.07 -26.42 19.07
C THR A 167 7.22 -25.77 17.70
N HIS A 168 6.58 -26.37 16.71
CA HIS A 168 6.69 -26.00 15.30
C HIS A 168 5.91 -24.70 15.06
N SER A 169 6.55 -23.55 15.26
CA SER A 169 6.00 -22.28 14.77
C SER A 169 5.89 -22.36 13.25
N PRO A 170 4.71 -22.15 12.63
CA PRO A 170 4.65 -22.00 11.19
C PRO A 170 5.31 -20.66 10.85
N ASN A 171 6.57 -20.71 10.40
CA ASN A 171 7.21 -19.55 9.79
C ASN A 171 6.39 -19.18 8.55
N VAL A 172 5.58 -18.12 8.66
CA VAL A 172 4.92 -17.51 7.50
C VAL A 172 6.00 -16.70 6.78
N THR A 173 6.68 -17.34 5.84
CA THR A 173 7.68 -16.69 5.01
C THR A 173 6.99 -15.91 3.90
N PHE A 174 6.96 -14.58 4.02
CA PHE A 174 6.64 -13.70 2.91
C PHE A 174 7.87 -13.64 1.99
N GLY A 175 7.65 -13.66 0.66
CA GLY A 175 8.63 -13.70 -0.44
C GLY A 175 10.11 -13.43 -0.13
N SER A 176 11.01 -14.20 -0.75
CA SER A 176 12.47 -14.15 -0.55
C SER A 176 13.18 -12.87 -1.04
N GLN A 177 12.46 -11.78 -1.28
CA GLN A 177 12.96 -10.50 -1.82
C GLN A 177 12.63 -9.28 -0.94
N ASN A 178 12.23 -9.49 0.32
CA ASN A 178 11.94 -8.37 1.23
C ASN A 178 13.22 -7.79 1.84
N SER A 179 13.99 -7.01 1.07
CA SER A 179 15.00 -6.11 1.63
C SER A 179 14.33 -4.78 2.00
N GLY A 180 13.65 -4.77 3.14
CA GLY A 180 13.19 -3.52 3.74
C GLY A 180 14.40 -2.70 4.19
N GLN A 181 14.82 -1.73 3.37
CA GLN A 181 15.84 -0.75 3.76
C GLN A 181 15.11 0.49 4.25
N GLN A 182 15.25 0.83 5.53
CA GLN A 182 14.87 2.15 6.03
C GLN A 182 15.94 3.14 5.54
N ALA A 183 15.76 3.69 4.34
CA ALA A 183 16.65 4.69 3.76
C ALA A 183 16.39 6.08 4.37
N GLY A 184 16.60 6.20 5.70
CA GLY A 184 16.61 7.47 6.43
C GLY A 184 15.31 8.28 6.43
N VAL A 185 15.26 9.27 7.33
CA VAL A 185 14.27 10.35 7.27
C VAL A 185 14.87 11.46 6.41
N ILE A 186 14.36 11.66 5.20
CA ILE A 186 14.81 12.75 4.34
C ILE A 186 14.09 14.03 4.76
N ASN A 187 14.69 14.81 5.68
CA ASN A 187 14.24 16.16 6.01
C ASN A 187 15.19 17.18 5.36
N GLY A 188 14.75 17.88 4.31
CA GLY A 188 15.48 19.03 3.78
C GLY A 188 15.06 19.44 2.36
N GLY A 189 14.94 20.75 2.12
CA GLY A 189 14.65 21.33 0.80
C GLY A 189 15.74 20.99 -0.21
N VAL A 190 15.34 20.49 -1.37
CA VAL A 190 16.25 19.96 -2.39
C VAL A 190 16.99 21.11 -3.08
N HIS A 191 18.27 21.29 -2.73
CA HIS A 191 19.24 21.87 -3.67
C HIS A 191 20.59 21.18 -3.56
N GLY A 192 21.06 20.68 -4.71
CA GLY A 192 22.42 20.25 -4.97
C GLY A 192 22.92 19.07 -4.12
N ALA A 193 22.62 17.84 -4.53
CA ALA A 193 23.30 16.66 -3.97
C ALA A 193 23.98 15.85 -5.07
N VAL A 194 25.32 15.80 -5.00
CA VAL A 194 26.17 14.81 -5.67
C VAL A 194 26.80 13.97 -4.55
N PHE A 195 26.60 12.66 -4.58
CA PHE A 195 27.35 11.64 -3.84
C PHE A 195 27.18 10.31 -4.59
N GLY A 196 28.14 9.43 -4.81
CA GLY A 196 29.54 9.31 -4.43
C GLY A 196 29.94 7.88 -4.84
N ARG A 197 30.97 7.75 -5.68
CA ARG A 197 31.41 6.50 -6.33
C ARG A 197 31.76 5.38 -5.33
N ARG A 198 31.51 4.13 -5.72
CA ARG A 198 32.55 3.18 -6.15
C ARG A 198 32.00 2.24 -7.21
#